data_AF-A0A519TMB4-F1
#
_entry.id   AF-A0A519TMB4-F1
#
_cell.length_a   1.000
_cell.length_b   1.000
_cell.length_c   1.000
_cell.angle_alpha   90.00
_cell.angle_beta   90.00
_cell.angle_gamma   90.00
#
_symmetry.space_group_name_H-M   'P 1'
#
loop_
_entity.id
_entity.type
_entity.pdbx_description
1 polymer ?
#
loop_
_entity_poly.entity_id
_entity_poly.type
_entity_poly.pdbx_seq_one_letter_code
_entity_poly.pdbx_strand_id
1 'polypeptide(L)'
;AYSAFEETTKRGAKPYLEPQTLTDENGEVRMSGIYTYGETIHMFIERKNYKGIFMPGYREWKSEYNPNDAGLLYIDHCVGNVGWNRMNETVKWYEDVMGFVNILSFDDKQINTEYSALMSKVMSNGNGFSKFPINEPAEGKKKSQIEEYLEFYEGEGVQHIAVATKDIVKTVTELKSRGVEFLSPPPEAYYEMMPTRVGEIDEEIALLKSLGILVDCDEEGYLLQIFTKPVEDRPTLFFEIIQRKGAQSFGAGNFKALFESLEREQELRGNL
;
A
#
# COMPACT_ATOMS: atom_id res chain seq x y z
N ALA A 1 -8.62 -6.91 21.54
CA ALA A 1 -9.03 -5.50 21.32
C ALA A 1 -8.76 -4.61 22.54
N TYR A 2 -9.25 -4.99 23.73
CA TYR A 2 -9.26 -4.10 24.90
C TYR A 2 -7.84 -3.81 25.42
N SER A 3 -7.02 -4.84 25.62
CA SER A 3 -5.62 -4.67 26.04
C SER A 3 -4.79 -3.87 25.04
N ALA A 4 -5.02 -4.03 23.73
CA ALA A 4 -4.33 -3.24 22.71
C ALA A 4 -4.68 -1.75 22.83
N PHE A 5 -5.95 -1.43 23.08
CA PHE A 5 -6.39 -0.05 23.32
C PHE A 5 -5.80 0.54 24.61
N GLU A 6 -5.87 -0.20 25.71
CA GLU A 6 -5.28 0.24 26.99
C GLU A 6 -3.78 0.52 26.86
N GLU A 7 -3.01 -0.40 26.27
CA GLU A 7 -1.57 -0.24 26.10
C GLU A 7 -1.21 0.92 25.17
N THR A 8 -1.90 1.08 24.05
CA THR A 8 -1.60 2.15 23.08
C THR A 8 -2.00 3.53 23.63
N THR A 9 -3.16 3.65 24.28
CA THR A 9 -3.58 4.92 24.91
C THR A 9 -2.69 5.30 26.09
N LYS A 10 -2.25 4.33 26.91
CA LYS A 10 -1.25 4.56 27.96
C LYS A 10 0.09 5.09 27.41
N ARG A 11 0.42 4.74 26.17
CA ARG A 11 1.61 5.23 25.45
C ARG A 11 1.37 6.52 24.65
N GLY A 12 0.19 7.13 24.79
CA GLY A 12 -0.11 8.45 24.21
C GLY A 12 -0.95 8.42 22.94
N ALA A 13 -1.47 7.26 22.50
CA ALA A 13 -2.43 7.24 21.40
C ALA A 13 -3.71 8.02 21.76
N LYS A 14 -4.22 8.81 20.81
CA LYS A 14 -5.53 9.45 20.96
C LYS A 14 -6.64 8.41 20.72
N PRO A 15 -7.57 8.21 21.67
CA PRO A 15 -8.67 7.27 21.49
C PRO A 15 -9.64 7.73 20.39
N TYR A 16 -10.13 6.76 19.61
CA TYR A 16 -11.21 6.95 18.64
C TYR A 16 -12.48 6.23 19.10
N LEU A 17 -12.35 4.93 19.38
CA LEU A 17 -13.45 4.07 19.82
C LEU A 17 -13.07 3.38 21.12
N GLU A 18 -13.79 3.72 22.18
CA GLU A 18 -13.69 3.04 23.48
C GLU A 18 -14.03 1.54 23.34
N PRO A 19 -13.40 0.67 24.14
CA PRO A 19 -13.62 -0.77 24.06
C PRO A 19 -15.10 -1.17 24.18
N GLN A 20 -15.61 -1.82 23.14
CA GLN A 20 -16.98 -2.33 23.09
C GLN A 20 -17.03 -3.78 22.57
N THR A 21 -18.11 -4.47 22.92
CA THR A 21 -18.40 -5.84 22.47
C THR A 21 -19.73 -5.85 21.73
N LEU A 22 -19.69 -6.33 20.50
CA LEU A 22 -20.88 -6.61 19.70
C LEU A 22 -21.19 -8.11 19.80
N THR A 23 -22.49 -8.45 19.83
CA THR A 23 -22.93 -9.86 19.92
C THR A 23 -24.11 -10.12 18.99
N ASP A 24 -24.17 -11.35 18.46
CA ASP A 24 -25.33 -11.92 17.79
C ASP A 24 -25.37 -13.44 18.06
N GLU A 25 -26.24 -14.19 17.36
CA GLU A 25 -26.37 -15.63 17.48
C GLU A 25 -25.09 -16.43 17.13
N ASN A 26 -24.14 -15.83 16.42
CA ASN A 26 -22.89 -16.43 15.96
C ASN A 26 -21.69 -16.13 16.89
N GLY A 27 -21.90 -15.38 17.98
CA GLY A 27 -20.90 -15.15 19.03
C GLY A 27 -20.61 -13.68 19.31
N GLU A 28 -19.36 -13.36 19.66
CA GLU A 28 -18.96 -12.00 20.06
C GLU A 28 -17.76 -11.46 19.26
N VAL A 29 -17.79 -10.16 18.95
CA VAL A 29 -16.68 -9.40 18.40
C VAL A 29 -16.36 -8.25 19.34
N ARG A 30 -15.09 -8.17 19.78
CA ARG A 30 -14.60 -7.05 20.60
C ARG A 30 -13.83 -6.08 19.73
N MET A 31 -14.11 -4.80 19.90
CA MET A 31 -13.53 -3.74 19.09
C MET A 31 -13.15 -2.53 19.93
N SER A 32 -12.13 -1.83 19.49
CA SER A 32 -11.65 -0.55 19.99
C SER A 32 -10.82 0.11 18.89
N GLY A 33 -10.47 1.39 19.03
CA GLY A 33 -9.67 2.04 18.00
C GLY A 33 -8.98 3.32 18.46
N ILE A 34 -7.91 3.66 17.78
CA ILE A 34 -7.08 4.85 18.02
C ILE A 34 -6.83 5.60 16.71
N TYR A 35 -6.62 6.90 16.80
CA TYR A 35 -6.16 7.70 15.66
C TYR A 35 -4.66 7.46 15.39
N THR A 36 -4.26 7.59 14.12
CA THR A 36 -2.86 7.69 13.69
C THR A 36 -2.67 9.03 12.93
N TYR A 37 -1.92 9.06 11.83
CA TYR A 37 -1.77 10.23 10.96
C TYR A 37 -3.10 10.68 10.33
N GLY A 38 -3.24 12.00 10.14
CA GLY A 38 -4.48 12.63 9.66
C GLY A 38 -5.72 12.21 10.46
N GLU A 39 -6.76 11.78 9.75
CA GLU A 39 -7.99 11.22 10.33
C GLU A 39 -8.05 9.69 10.25
N THR A 40 -6.93 9.04 9.90
CA THR A 40 -6.87 7.58 9.76
C THR A 40 -6.94 6.91 11.13
N ILE A 41 -7.67 5.79 11.20
CA ILE A 41 -7.94 5.07 12.45
C ILE A 41 -7.42 3.64 12.33
N HIS A 42 -6.71 3.19 13.37
CA HIS A 42 -6.43 1.77 13.58
C HIS A 42 -7.53 1.16 14.44
N MET A 43 -8.25 0.19 13.87
CA MET A 43 -9.26 -0.60 14.57
C MET A 43 -8.67 -1.91 15.08
N PHE A 44 -8.74 -2.14 16.39
CA PHE A 44 -8.35 -3.41 17.00
C PHE A 44 -9.55 -4.35 17.04
N ILE A 45 -9.55 -5.37 16.18
CA ILE A 45 -10.66 -6.32 16.06
C ILE A 45 -10.26 -7.68 16.66
N GLU A 46 -10.98 -8.12 17.69
CA GLU A 46 -10.85 -9.47 18.26
C GLU A 46 -12.13 -10.26 17.97
N ARG A 47 -12.02 -11.22 17.05
CA ARG A 47 -13.14 -12.02 16.53
C ARG A 47 -12.99 -13.53 16.74
N LYS A 48 -12.09 -13.95 17.64
CA LYS A 48 -11.79 -15.38 17.89
C LYS A 48 -13.02 -16.19 18.36
N ASN A 49 -14.00 -15.51 18.96
CA ASN A 49 -15.23 -16.09 19.49
C ASN A 49 -16.44 -15.84 18.56
N TYR A 50 -16.22 -15.45 17.31
CA TYR A 50 -17.27 -15.15 16.34
C TYR A 50 -17.19 -16.12 15.15
N LYS A 51 -18.33 -16.69 14.76
CA LYS A 51 -18.42 -17.66 13.65
C LYS A 51 -19.27 -17.19 12.47
N GLY A 52 -19.81 -15.97 12.54
CA GLY A 52 -20.58 -15.37 11.46
C GLY A 52 -19.68 -14.92 10.30
N ILE A 53 -20.29 -14.39 9.24
CA ILE A 53 -19.61 -14.06 7.99
C ILE A 53 -18.60 -12.90 8.10
N PHE A 54 -18.84 -11.95 9.02
CA PHE A 54 -18.02 -10.75 9.17
C PHE A 54 -18.02 -10.25 10.61
N MET A 55 -19.12 -9.63 11.06
CA MET A 55 -19.35 -9.18 12.44
C MET A 55 -20.86 -9.01 12.72
N PRO A 56 -21.28 -8.90 14.00
CA PRO A 56 -22.67 -8.71 14.36
C PRO A 56 -23.35 -7.56 13.61
N GLY A 57 -24.59 -7.80 13.16
CA GLY A 57 -25.37 -6.85 12.37
C GLY A 57 -25.16 -6.94 10.85
N TYR A 58 -24.22 -7.77 10.38
CA TYR A 58 -24.01 -8.04 8.96
C TYR A 58 -24.71 -9.32 8.53
N ARG A 59 -25.17 -9.35 7.28
CA ARG A 59 -25.82 -10.50 6.65
C ARG A 59 -25.21 -10.79 5.29
N GLU A 60 -25.34 -12.03 4.83
CA GLU A 60 -24.85 -12.42 3.52
C GLU A 60 -25.57 -11.60 2.43
N TRP A 61 -24.81 -11.09 1.48
CA TRP A 61 -25.34 -10.41 0.31
C TRP A 61 -24.87 -11.11 -0.96
N LYS A 62 -25.82 -11.57 -1.77
CA LYS A 62 -25.58 -12.19 -3.08
C LYS A 62 -26.13 -11.27 -4.16
N SER A 63 -25.26 -10.83 -5.07
CA SER A 63 -25.62 -10.06 -6.25
C SER A 63 -25.82 -10.97 -7.47
N GLU A 64 -26.61 -10.52 -8.43
CA GLU A 64 -26.74 -11.19 -9.73
C GLU A 64 -25.43 -11.15 -10.52
N TYR A 65 -24.73 -10.02 -10.46
CA TYR A 65 -23.37 -9.90 -10.98
C TYR A 65 -22.37 -10.43 -9.94
N ASN A 66 -21.90 -11.66 -10.16
CA ASN A 66 -20.95 -12.35 -9.29
C ASN A 66 -19.85 -13.01 -10.15
N PRO A 67 -18.92 -12.20 -10.72
CA PRO A 67 -17.86 -12.73 -11.56
C PRO A 67 -16.94 -13.66 -10.76
N ASN A 68 -16.20 -14.51 -11.47
CA ASN A 68 -15.23 -15.40 -10.82
C ASN A 68 -14.16 -14.61 -10.06
N ASP A 69 -13.48 -15.27 -9.12
CA ASP A 69 -12.36 -14.67 -8.40
C ASP A 69 -11.20 -14.29 -9.36
N ALA A 70 -10.59 -13.11 -9.16
CA ALA A 70 -9.50 -12.60 -9.99
C ALA A 70 -8.09 -13.03 -9.49
N GLY A 71 -8.01 -13.84 -8.43
CA GLY A 71 -6.77 -14.31 -7.83
C GLY A 71 -6.21 -13.40 -6.74
N LEU A 72 -6.98 -12.41 -6.27
CA LEU A 72 -6.57 -11.53 -5.18
C LEU A 72 -6.65 -12.27 -3.84
N LEU A 73 -5.66 -12.07 -2.98
CA LEU A 73 -5.54 -12.77 -1.71
C LEU A 73 -5.75 -11.84 -0.52
N TYR A 74 -4.66 -11.29 0.01
CA TYR A 74 -4.63 -10.51 1.23
C TYR A 74 -3.90 -9.19 0.99
N ILE A 75 -4.06 -8.25 1.91
CA ILE A 75 -3.34 -6.98 1.89
C ILE A 75 -1.87 -7.25 2.26
N ASP A 76 -0.95 -6.96 1.34
CA ASP A 76 0.50 -7.10 1.56
C ASP A 76 1.02 -5.96 2.44
N HIS A 77 0.62 -4.73 2.14
CA HIS A 77 0.97 -3.52 2.87
C HIS A 77 0.02 -2.35 2.54
N CYS A 78 0.01 -1.32 3.41
CA CYS A 78 -0.71 -0.06 3.17
C CYS A 78 0.24 1.11 3.32
N VAL A 79 0.23 2.04 2.37
CA VAL A 79 1.15 3.18 2.35
C VAL A 79 0.45 4.45 2.78
N GLY A 80 1.02 5.15 3.76
CA GLY A 80 0.54 6.43 4.27
C GLY A 80 1.39 7.59 3.77
N ASN A 81 0.75 8.64 3.25
CA ASN A 81 1.38 9.91 2.93
C ASN A 81 1.15 10.90 4.07
N VAL A 82 2.23 11.47 4.60
CA VAL A 82 2.21 12.46 5.67
C VAL A 82 2.82 13.79 5.21
N GLY A 83 2.57 14.86 5.97
CA GLY A 83 3.03 16.20 5.62
C GLY A 83 4.56 16.36 5.67
N TRP A 84 5.03 17.53 5.24
CA TRP A 84 6.44 17.92 5.34
C TRP A 84 6.99 17.78 6.77
N ASN A 85 8.11 17.07 6.91
CA ASN A 85 8.80 16.80 8.19
C ASN A 85 7.97 15.98 9.19
N ARG A 86 6.94 15.26 8.74
CA ARG A 86 6.04 14.45 9.59
C ARG A 86 6.41 12.98 9.59
N MET A 87 7.22 12.49 8.64
CA MET A 87 7.56 11.06 8.54
C MET A 87 8.25 10.56 9.81
N ASN A 88 9.27 11.27 10.30
CA ASN A 88 10.00 10.84 11.48
C ASN A 88 9.14 10.86 12.76
N GLU A 89 8.25 11.85 12.90
CA GLU A 89 7.26 11.91 13.99
C GLU A 89 6.31 10.71 13.92
N THR A 90 5.79 10.41 12.74
CA THR A 90 4.86 9.30 12.49
C THR A 90 5.53 7.95 12.73
N VAL A 91 6.75 7.76 12.24
CA VAL A 91 7.57 6.56 12.48
C VAL A 91 7.77 6.36 13.98
N LYS A 92 8.17 7.43 14.68
CA LYS A 92 8.38 7.38 16.12
C LYS A 92 7.10 7.04 16.88
N TRP A 93 5.96 7.56 16.42
CA TRP A 93 4.65 7.19 16.95
C TRP A 93 4.37 5.68 16.79
N TYR A 94 4.62 5.09 15.62
CA TYR A 94 4.46 3.64 15.42
C TYR A 94 5.40 2.81 16.32
N GLU A 95 6.64 3.26 16.52
CA GLU A 95 7.57 2.62 17.45
C GLU A 95 7.07 2.66 18.89
N ASP A 96 6.78 3.87 19.39
CA ASP A 96 6.51 4.09 20.80
C ASP A 96 5.11 3.61 21.20
N VAL A 97 4.10 3.83 20.35
CA VAL A 97 2.70 3.48 20.64
C VAL A 97 2.42 2.04 20.27
N MET A 98 2.70 1.65 19.03
CA MET A 98 2.28 0.36 18.47
C MET A 98 3.34 -0.73 18.68
N GLY A 99 4.58 -0.38 19.05
CA GLY A 99 5.67 -1.34 19.20
C GLY A 99 6.17 -1.88 17.86
N PHE A 100 5.99 -1.13 16.78
CA PHE A 100 6.49 -1.51 15.45
C PHE A 100 7.98 -1.16 15.36
N VAL A 101 8.66 -1.73 14.37
CA VAL A 101 10.06 -1.44 14.08
C VAL A 101 10.20 -0.93 12.66
N ASN A 102 11.11 0.03 12.46
CA ASN A 102 11.49 0.47 11.13
C ASN A 102 12.40 -0.59 10.49
N ILE A 103 11.95 -1.20 9.40
CA ILE A 103 12.70 -2.27 8.71
C ILE A 103 13.46 -1.77 7.48
N LEU A 104 13.04 -0.65 6.88
CA LEU A 104 13.63 -0.12 5.65
C LEU A 104 13.47 1.40 5.61
N SER A 105 14.48 2.09 5.10
CA SER A 105 14.47 3.53 4.91
C SER A 105 15.05 3.88 3.55
N PHE A 106 14.40 4.81 2.87
CA PHE A 106 14.82 5.35 1.59
C PHE A 106 14.89 6.87 1.70
N ASP A 107 16.04 7.42 1.35
CA ASP A 107 16.22 8.87 1.27
C ASP A 107 15.91 9.40 -0.13
N ASP A 108 15.90 10.72 -0.25
CA ASP A 108 15.67 11.47 -1.48
C ASP A 108 16.70 11.18 -2.57
N LYS A 109 17.91 10.73 -2.21
CA LYS A 109 18.95 10.33 -3.18
C LYS A 109 18.68 8.96 -3.79
N GLN A 110 17.99 8.09 -3.04
CA GLN A 110 17.56 6.78 -3.51
C GLN A 110 16.24 6.85 -4.28
N ILE A 111 15.34 7.76 -3.91
CA ILE A 111 14.04 7.95 -4.56
C ILE A 111 13.91 9.37 -5.10
N ASN A 112 14.47 9.59 -6.28
CA ASN A 112 14.27 10.80 -7.08
C ASN A 112 14.12 10.47 -8.57
N THR A 113 13.45 11.37 -9.26
CA THR A 113 13.51 11.54 -10.71
C THR A 113 14.33 12.79 -11.03
N GLU A 114 14.40 13.19 -12.29
CA GLU A 114 14.97 14.50 -12.64
C GLU A 114 14.21 15.67 -11.98
N TYR A 115 12.93 15.48 -11.66
CA TYR A 115 12.01 16.55 -11.31
C TYR A 115 11.53 16.52 -9.86
N SER A 116 11.24 15.35 -9.29
CA SER A 116 10.74 15.25 -7.91
C SER A 116 11.44 14.15 -7.10
N ALA A 117 11.24 14.18 -5.78
CA ALA A 117 11.76 13.19 -4.86
C ALA A 117 10.75 12.91 -3.73
N LEU A 118 10.98 11.82 -3.01
CA LEU A 118 10.35 11.61 -1.70
C LEU A 118 11.27 10.85 -0.74
N MET A 119 10.89 10.84 0.53
CA MET A 119 11.50 9.97 1.54
C MET A 119 10.46 8.96 2.03
N SER A 120 10.91 7.74 2.33
CA SER A 120 10.03 6.67 2.79
C SER A 120 10.66 5.85 3.90
N LYS A 121 9.87 5.49 4.91
CA LYS A 121 10.25 4.55 5.97
C LYS A 121 9.19 3.50 6.17
N VAL A 122 9.59 2.23 6.29
CA VAL A 122 8.64 1.12 6.39
C VAL A 122 8.58 0.58 7.80
N MET A 123 7.41 0.74 8.42
CA MET A 123 7.12 0.21 9.75
C MET A 123 6.55 -1.20 9.65
N SER A 124 7.06 -2.13 10.45
CA SER A 124 6.55 -3.50 10.53
C SER A 124 6.27 -3.91 11.97
N ASN A 125 5.21 -4.70 12.15
CA ASN A 125 4.98 -5.36 13.44
C ASN A 125 5.96 -6.54 13.63
N GLY A 126 6.05 -7.04 14.88
CA GLY A 126 7.06 -8.03 15.27
C GLY A 126 7.02 -9.38 14.56
N ASN A 127 5.93 -9.72 13.85
CA ASN A 127 5.83 -10.94 13.04
C ASN A 127 5.91 -10.69 11.53
N GLY A 128 6.15 -9.45 11.09
CA GLY A 128 6.30 -9.11 9.67
C GLY A 128 5.00 -9.08 8.86
N PHE A 129 3.84 -9.31 9.50
CA PHE A 129 2.57 -9.43 8.80
C PHE A 129 2.00 -8.06 8.39
N SER A 130 2.02 -7.09 9.31
CA SER A 130 1.53 -5.74 9.05
C SER A 130 2.68 -4.83 8.70
N LYS A 131 2.66 -4.28 7.48
CA LYS A 131 3.69 -3.37 6.97
C LYS A 131 3.08 -2.06 6.52
N PHE A 132 3.64 -0.94 6.98
CA PHE A 132 3.19 0.41 6.71
C PHE A 132 4.36 1.30 6.24
N PRO A 133 4.61 1.39 4.92
CA PRO A 133 5.42 2.47 4.38
C PRO A 133 4.80 3.84 4.67
N ILE A 134 5.60 4.75 5.19
CA ILE A 134 5.24 6.13 5.51
C ILE A 134 6.09 7.04 4.62
N ASN A 135 5.43 7.81 3.77
CA ASN A 135 6.08 8.72 2.83
C ASN A 135 5.90 10.16 3.26
N GLU A 136 6.92 11.00 3.04
CA GLU A 136 6.79 12.46 3.08
C GLU A 136 7.38 13.09 1.81
N PRO A 137 6.94 14.31 1.45
CA PRO A 137 7.56 15.06 0.37
C PRO A 137 9.07 15.29 0.60
N ALA A 138 9.84 15.38 -0.48
CA ALA A 138 11.22 15.83 -0.47
C ALA A 138 11.44 16.94 -1.51
N GLU A 139 12.49 17.75 -1.32
CA GLU A 139 12.80 18.85 -2.23
C GLU A 139 13.15 18.34 -3.63
N GLY A 140 12.56 18.95 -4.65
CA GLY A 140 12.79 18.63 -6.07
C GLY A 140 12.71 19.89 -6.95
N LYS A 141 12.99 19.75 -8.25
CA LYS A 141 12.80 20.84 -9.22
C LYS A 141 11.32 21.19 -9.44
N LYS A 142 10.44 20.23 -9.18
CA LYS A 142 8.99 20.29 -9.36
C LYS A 142 8.28 19.73 -8.14
N LYS A 143 6.95 19.88 -8.11
CA LYS A 143 6.09 19.44 -7.02
C LYS A 143 6.13 17.92 -6.87
N SER A 144 6.35 17.43 -5.64
CA SER A 144 6.33 15.98 -5.37
C SER A 144 4.91 15.43 -5.50
N GLN A 145 4.77 14.20 -6.00
CA GLN A 145 3.48 13.50 -6.03
C GLN A 145 2.84 13.38 -4.63
N ILE A 146 3.65 13.39 -3.57
CA ILE A 146 3.16 13.35 -2.19
C ILE A 146 2.49 14.68 -1.86
N GLU A 147 3.00 15.80 -2.35
CA GLU A 147 2.34 17.10 -2.21
C GLU A 147 1.08 17.21 -3.07
N GLU A 148 1.04 16.59 -4.26
CA GLU A 148 -0.20 16.47 -5.04
C GLU A 148 -1.25 15.70 -4.21
N TYR A 149 -0.89 14.54 -3.67
CA TYR A 149 -1.78 13.78 -2.80
C TYR A 149 -2.30 14.63 -1.64
N LEU A 150 -1.43 15.30 -0.89
CA LEU A 150 -1.82 16.08 0.29
C LEU A 150 -2.74 17.26 -0.06
N GLU A 151 -2.56 17.89 -1.23
CA GLU A 151 -3.43 18.96 -1.71
C GLU A 151 -4.83 18.44 -2.06
N PHE A 152 -4.93 17.37 -2.85
CA PHE A 152 -6.21 16.86 -3.31
C PHE A 152 -6.96 16.00 -2.27
N TYR A 153 -6.22 15.34 -1.38
CA TYR A 153 -6.79 14.61 -0.24
C TYR A 153 -7.13 15.54 0.93
N GLU A 154 -6.59 16.77 0.93
CA GLU A 154 -6.78 17.78 1.98
C GLU A 154 -6.23 17.33 3.36
N GLY A 155 -5.20 16.49 3.37
CA GLY A 155 -4.58 16.02 4.61
C GLY A 155 -3.69 14.78 4.44
N GLU A 156 -3.22 14.25 5.58
CA GLU A 156 -2.46 12.99 5.64
C GLU A 156 -3.43 11.79 5.51
N GLY A 157 -3.01 10.73 4.83
CA GLY A 157 -3.88 9.57 4.62
C GLY A 157 -3.23 8.42 3.86
N VAL A 158 -4.03 7.38 3.58
CA VAL A 158 -3.57 6.20 2.84
C VAL A 158 -3.52 6.52 1.35
N GLN A 159 -2.33 6.42 0.77
CA GLN A 159 -2.13 6.60 -0.67
C GLN A 159 -2.52 5.34 -1.44
N HIS A 160 -2.02 4.17 -1.02
CA HIS A 160 -2.34 2.94 -1.70
C HIS A 160 -2.36 1.73 -0.79
N ILE A 161 -3.07 0.70 -1.28
CA ILE A 161 -3.18 -0.61 -0.65
C ILE A 161 -2.66 -1.63 -1.65
N ALA A 162 -1.65 -2.39 -1.25
CA ALA A 162 -1.10 -3.48 -2.04
C ALA A 162 -1.81 -4.79 -1.72
N VAL A 163 -2.24 -5.49 -2.77
CA VAL A 163 -3.00 -6.73 -2.67
C VAL A 163 -2.22 -7.86 -3.33
N ALA A 164 -1.95 -8.90 -2.55
CA ALA A 164 -1.15 -10.03 -2.97
C ALA A 164 -1.90 -10.95 -3.96
N THR A 165 -1.18 -11.52 -4.93
CA THR A 165 -1.64 -12.58 -5.83
C THR A 165 -0.58 -13.66 -6.02
N LYS A 166 -0.99 -14.85 -6.47
CA LYS A 166 -0.09 -15.96 -6.87
C LYS A 166 0.24 -15.97 -8.37
N ASP A 167 -0.52 -15.24 -9.17
CA ASP A 167 -0.38 -15.20 -10.63
C ASP A 167 -0.80 -13.81 -11.12
N ILE A 168 0.15 -12.88 -11.08
CA ILE A 168 -0.05 -11.47 -11.42
C ILE A 168 -0.43 -11.29 -12.88
N VAL A 169 0.11 -12.12 -13.78
CA VAL A 169 -0.22 -12.08 -15.20
C VAL A 169 -1.72 -12.36 -15.38
N LYS A 170 -2.21 -13.44 -14.79
CA LYS A 170 -3.63 -13.79 -14.85
C LYS A 170 -4.50 -12.76 -14.14
N THR A 171 -4.11 -12.35 -12.93
CA THR A 171 -4.87 -11.38 -12.14
C THR A 171 -5.00 -10.04 -12.86
N VAL A 172 -3.92 -9.49 -13.39
CA VAL A 172 -3.93 -8.20 -14.10
C VAL A 172 -4.72 -8.31 -15.40
N THR A 173 -4.58 -9.41 -16.14
CA THR A 173 -5.38 -9.66 -17.35
C THR A 173 -6.88 -9.66 -17.04
N GLU A 174 -7.26 -10.36 -15.97
CA GLU A 174 -8.66 -10.44 -15.53
C GLU A 174 -9.18 -9.07 -15.06
N LEU A 175 -8.41 -8.34 -14.25
CA LEU A 175 -8.79 -7.01 -13.78
C LEU A 175 -8.94 -6.01 -14.94
N LYS A 176 -8.02 -6.01 -15.92
CA LYS A 176 -8.13 -5.19 -17.12
C LYS A 176 -9.39 -5.54 -17.93
N SER A 177 -9.71 -6.83 -18.07
CA SER A 177 -10.92 -7.26 -18.78
C SER A 177 -12.22 -6.79 -18.12
N ARG A 178 -12.16 -6.48 -16.82
CA ARG A 178 -13.26 -5.92 -16.02
C ARG A 178 -13.27 -4.39 -15.97
N GLY A 179 -12.37 -3.74 -16.70
CA GLY A 179 -12.29 -2.29 -16.81
C GLY A 179 -11.41 -1.60 -15.76
N VAL A 180 -10.62 -2.34 -14.97
CA VAL A 180 -9.63 -1.70 -14.09
C VAL A 180 -8.51 -1.09 -14.93
N GLU A 181 -8.30 0.20 -14.76
CA GLU A 181 -7.21 0.93 -15.41
C GLU A 181 -5.93 0.89 -14.56
N PHE A 182 -4.81 0.65 -15.23
CA PHE A 182 -3.47 0.64 -14.63
C PHE A 182 -2.65 1.81 -15.16
N LEU A 183 -1.60 2.18 -14.42
CA LEU A 183 -0.62 3.14 -14.90
C LEU A 183 0.00 2.67 -16.22
N SER A 184 0.40 3.64 -17.03
CA SER A 184 1.08 3.39 -18.30
C SER A 184 2.38 2.61 -18.07
N PRO A 185 2.71 1.62 -18.93
CA PRO A 185 3.92 0.82 -18.79
C PRO A 185 5.18 1.72 -18.79
N PRO A 186 6.25 1.34 -18.09
CA PRO A 186 7.53 2.03 -18.21
C PRO A 186 8.09 1.93 -19.65
N PRO A 187 9.04 2.81 -20.02
CA PRO A 187 9.64 2.80 -21.35
C PRO A 187 10.26 1.44 -21.71
N GLU A 188 10.37 1.13 -23.00
CA GLU A 188 10.93 -0.14 -23.50
C GLU A 188 12.31 -0.47 -22.91
N ALA A 189 13.16 0.54 -22.74
CA ALA A 189 14.49 0.41 -22.13
C ALA A 189 14.45 -0.21 -20.72
N TYR A 190 13.37 -0.03 -19.95
CA TYR A 190 13.21 -0.68 -18.64
C TYR A 190 13.22 -2.21 -18.78
N TYR A 191 12.45 -2.74 -19.72
CA TYR A 191 12.33 -4.18 -19.95
C TYR A 191 13.58 -4.77 -20.61
N GLU A 192 14.27 -4.00 -21.46
CA GLU A 192 15.55 -4.41 -22.05
C GLU A 192 16.66 -4.53 -21.01
N MET A 193 16.70 -3.62 -20.02
CA MET A 193 17.69 -3.67 -18.93
C MET A 193 17.33 -4.65 -17.81
N MET A 194 16.07 -5.11 -17.76
CA MET A 194 15.55 -5.91 -16.67
C MET A 194 16.36 -7.19 -16.42
N PRO A 195 16.71 -8.04 -17.41
CA PRO A 195 17.48 -9.26 -17.18
C PRO A 195 18.83 -9.02 -16.49
N THR A 196 19.48 -7.90 -16.82
CA THR A 196 20.76 -7.51 -16.20
C THR A 196 20.59 -7.08 -14.74
N ARG A 197 19.42 -6.53 -14.38
CA ARG A 197 19.14 -6.03 -13.02
C ARG A 197 18.60 -7.13 -12.10
N VAL A 198 17.68 -7.97 -12.59
CA VAL A 198 16.94 -8.93 -11.75
C VAL A 198 17.28 -10.40 -12.01
N GLY A 199 18.09 -10.68 -13.03
CA GLY A 199 18.44 -12.04 -13.42
C GLY A 199 17.29 -12.78 -14.11
N GLU A 200 17.30 -14.11 -13.98
CA GLU A 200 16.26 -14.98 -14.54
C GLU A 200 14.98 -14.95 -13.69
N ILE A 201 13.83 -14.87 -14.36
CA ILE A 201 12.49 -14.90 -13.76
C ILE A 201 11.63 -15.95 -14.47
N ASP A 202 10.54 -16.37 -13.83
CA ASP A 202 9.66 -17.41 -14.37
C ASP A 202 8.76 -16.87 -15.50
N GLU A 203 8.42 -15.59 -15.45
CA GLU A 203 7.46 -14.96 -16.34
C GLU A 203 8.09 -14.48 -17.67
N GLU A 204 7.29 -14.52 -18.74
CA GLU A 204 7.71 -14.02 -20.05
C GLU A 204 7.77 -12.48 -20.05
N ILE A 205 8.96 -11.91 -20.28
CA ILE A 205 9.20 -10.45 -20.27
C ILE A 205 8.27 -9.71 -21.23
N ALA A 206 8.01 -10.27 -22.42
CA ALA A 206 7.12 -9.67 -23.41
C ALA A 206 5.68 -9.52 -22.87
N LEU A 207 5.22 -10.51 -22.10
CA LEU A 207 3.91 -10.48 -21.47
C LEU A 207 3.87 -9.44 -20.34
N LEU A 208 4.89 -9.40 -19.48
CA LEU A 208 5.02 -8.38 -18.44
C LEU A 208 5.01 -6.97 -19.02
N LYS A 209 5.73 -6.75 -20.13
CA LYS A 209 5.75 -5.49 -20.88
C LYS A 209 4.36 -5.11 -21.40
N SER A 210 3.68 -6.05 -22.04
CA SER A 210 2.32 -5.79 -22.57
C SER A 210 1.31 -5.43 -21.47
N LEU A 211 1.53 -5.94 -20.26
CA LEU A 211 0.67 -5.68 -19.12
C LEU A 211 1.11 -4.46 -18.31
N GLY A 212 2.33 -3.96 -18.49
CA GLY A 212 2.91 -2.87 -17.68
C GLY A 212 3.35 -3.31 -16.29
N ILE A 213 3.65 -4.60 -16.12
CA ILE A 213 4.11 -5.15 -14.84
C ILE A 213 5.59 -4.82 -14.66
N LEU A 214 5.94 -4.37 -13.46
CA LEU A 214 7.28 -4.04 -13.01
C LEU A 214 7.88 -5.22 -12.24
N VAL A 215 9.20 -5.39 -12.29
CA VAL A 215 9.93 -6.46 -11.60
C VAL A 215 11.12 -5.90 -10.85
N ASP A 216 11.29 -6.31 -9.61
CA ASP A 216 12.50 -6.04 -8.83
C ASP A 216 12.93 -7.27 -8.04
N CYS A 217 14.16 -7.27 -7.53
CA CYS A 217 14.70 -8.37 -6.75
C CYS A 217 15.46 -7.91 -5.51
N ASP A 218 15.58 -8.83 -4.55
CA ASP A 218 16.51 -8.77 -3.45
C ASP A 218 17.27 -10.11 -3.33
N GLU A 219 18.03 -10.28 -2.25
CA GLU A 219 18.83 -11.49 -2.03
C GLU A 219 18.00 -12.77 -1.88
N GLU A 220 16.71 -12.67 -1.52
CA GLU A 220 15.80 -13.80 -1.27
C GLU A 220 14.97 -14.18 -2.51
N GLY A 221 14.93 -13.33 -3.53
CA GLY A 221 14.23 -13.61 -4.78
C GLY A 221 13.75 -12.34 -5.48
N TYR A 222 12.64 -12.43 -6.20
CA TYR A 222 12.07 -11.31 -6.95
C TYR A 222 10.61 -11.05 -6.60
N LEU A 223 10.11 -9.89 -6.99
CA LEU A 223 8.72 -9.49 -6.88
C LEU A 223 8.27 -8.83 -8.16
N LEU A 224 6.98 -8.99 -8.44
CA LEU A 224 6.27 -8.35 -9.53
C LEU A 224 5.23 -7.41 -8.94
N GLN A 225 5.08 -6.22 -9.52
CA GLN A 225 4.12 -5.22 -9.05
C GLN A 225 3.52 -4.44 -10.22
N ILE A 226 2.29 -3.95 -10.04
CA ILE A 226 1.66 -2.99 -10.94
C ILE A 226 0.65 -2.15 -10.16
N PHE A 227 0.46 -0.92 -10.57
CA PHE A 227 -0.39 0.05 -9.88
C PHE A 227 -1.57 0.44 -10.74
N THR A 228 -2.74 0.51 -10.13
CA THR A 228 -3.93 1.06 -10.77
C THR A 228 -3.76 2.57 -10.98
N LYS A 229 -4.56 3.15 -11.86
CA LYS A 229 -4.86 4.59 -11.75
C LYS A 229 -5.58 4.87 -10.42
N PRO A 230 -5.66 6.14 -9.98
CA PRO A 230 -6.54 6.52 -8.88
C PRO A 230 -7.96 5.98 -9.09
N VAL A 231 -8.58 5.48 -8.02
CA VAL A 231 -9.94 4.92 -8.08
C VAL A 231 -11.04 6.00 -8.00
N GLU A 232 -10.62 7.25 -7.83
CA GLU A 232 -11.43 8.46 -7.83
C GLU A 232 -10.81 9.49 -8.77
N ASP A 233 -11.56 10.54 -9.11
CA ASP A 233 -11.05 11.64 -9.96
C ASP A 233 -9.91 12.41 -9.29
N ARG A 234 -9.90 12.46 -7.95
CA ARG A 234 -8.80 13.06 -7.18
C ARG A 234 -7.59 12.12 -7.26
N PRO A 235 -6.36 12.63 -7.47
CA PRO A 235 -5.14 11.82 -7.53
C PRO A 235 -4.70 11.35 -6.12
N THR A 236 -5.54 10.55 -5.47
CA THR A 236 -5.40 10.14 -4.07
C THR A 236 -5.22 8.63 -3.95
N LEU A 237 -6.29 7.88 -3.69
CA LEU A 237 -6.23 6.45 -3.43
C LEU A 237 -6.07 5.66 -4.74
N PHE A 238 -5.10 4.75 -4.76
CA PHE A 238 -4.97 3.71 -5.79
C PHE A 238 -4.62 2.36 -5.17
N PHE A 239 -4.58 1.30 -5.98
CA PHE A 239 -4.20 -0.04 -5.55
C PHE A 239 -2.92 -0.50 -6.23
N GLU A 240 -2.18 -1.34 -5.53
CA GLU A 240 -1.08 -2.12 -6.09
C GLU A 240 -1.49 -3.59 -6.13
N ILE A 241 -1.20 -4.27 -7.24
CA ILE A 241 -1.24 -5.73 -7.30
C ILE A 241 0.20 -6.23 -7.23
N ILE A 242 0.49 -7.06 -6.24
CA ILE A 242 1.85 -7.53 -5.96
C ILE A 242 1.91 -9.06 -5.93
N GLN A 243 2.97 -9.61 -6.51
CA GLN A 243 3.32 -11.03 -6.37
C GLN A 243 4.76 -11.15 -5.90
N ARG A 244 4.96 -11.85 -4.79
CA ARG A 244 6.30 -12.13 -4.23
C ARG A 244 6.74 -13.54 -4.61
N LYS A 245 7.95 -13.65 -5.15
CA LYS A 245 8.68 -14.88 -5.48
C LYS A 245 9.95 -14.93 -4.63
N GLY A 246 9.77 -15.03 -3.32
CA GLY A 246 10.85 -15.00 -2.33
C GLY A 246 11.12 -13.62 -1.74
N ALA A 247 11.12 -12.58 -2.58
CA ALA A 247 11.52 -11.23 -2.16
C ALA A 247 10.71 -10.68 -0.96
N GLN A 248 11.44 -10.15 0.01
CA GLN A 248 10.91 -9.56 1.25
C GLN A 248 10.96 -8.02 1.25
N SER A 249 11.71 -7.43 0.30
CA SER A 249 11.82 -5.98 0.09
C SER A 249 10.57 -5.37 -0.56
N PHE A 250 10.58 -4.06 -0.82
CA PHE A 250 9.48 -3.32 -1.43
C PHE A 250 9.76 -2.89 -2.87
N GLY A 251 10.81 -3.44 -3.47
CA GLY A 251 11.17 -3.13 -4.84
C GLY A 251 11.77 -1.72 -4.99
N ALA A 252 12.88 -1.44 -4.30
CA ALA A 252 13.53 -0.14 -4.33
C ALA A 252 13.90 0.32 -5.75
N GLY A 253 14.30 -0.62 -6.60
CA GLY A 253 14.58 -0.38 -8.02
C GLY A 253 13.33 -0.15 -8.85
N ASN A 254 12.17 -0.65 -8.42
CA ASN A 254 10.89 -0.34 -9.04
C ASN A 254 10.36 1.03 -8.67
N PHE A 255 10.68 1.55 -7.48
CA PHE A 255 10.21 2.87 -7.07
C PHE A 255 10.49 3.90 -8.15
N LYS A 256 11.72 3.99 -8.67
CA LYS A 256 12.03 4.97 -9.72
C LYS A 256 11.12 4.84 -10.95
N ALA A 257 10.94 3.63 -11.48
CA ALA A 257 10.09 3.39 -12.65
C ALA A 257 8.60 3.67 -12.37
N LEU A 258 8.16 3.41 -11.15
CA LEU A 258 6.84 3.77 -10.65
C LEU A 258 6.67 5.29 -10.58
N PHE A 259 7.64 6.01 -9.99
CA PHE A 259 7.63 7.46 -9.89
C PHE A 259 7.57 8.11 -11.26
N GLU A 260 8.42 7.68 -12.19
CA GLU A 260 8.38 8.19 -13.56
C GLU A 260 7.01 7.93 -14.22
N SER A 261 6.33 6.83 -13.87
CA SER A 261 4.99 6.53 -14.39
C SER A 261 3.90 7.39 -13.74
N LEU A 262 3.98 7.63 -12.43
CA LEU A 262 3.08 8.53 -11.71
C LEU A 262 3.28 10.00 -12.09
N GLU A 263 4.53 10.45 -12.26
CA GLU A 263 4.86 11.79 -12.73
C GLU A 263 4.31 12.07 -14.12
N ARG A 264 4.37 11.09 -15.05
CA ARG A 264 3.71 11.24 -16.36
C ARG A 264 2.21 11.48 -16.21
N GLU A 265 1.54 10.74 -15.31
CA GLU A 265 0.11 10.98 -15.06
C GLU A 265 -0.14 12.32 -14.35
N GLN A 266 0.75 12.77 -13.46
CA GLN A 266 0.70 14.09 -12.82
C GLN A 266 0.88 15.22 -13.83
N GLU A 267 1.77 15.06 -14.81
CA GLU A 267 1.95 15.98 -15.92
C GLU A 267 0.69 16.04 -16.80
N LEU A 268 0.06 14.90 -17.09
CA LEU A 268 -1.23 14.86 -17.81
C LEU A 268 -2.35 15.59 -17.06
N ARG A 269 -2.29 15.66 -15.72
CA ARG A 269 -3.20 16.45 -14.89
C ARG A 269 -2.82 17.94 -14.79
N GLY A 270 -1.62 18.31 -15.23
CA GLY A 270 -1.11 19.69 -15.13
C GLY A 270 -0.56 20.07 -13.75
N ASN A 271 -0.23 19.08 -12.91
CA ASN A 271 0.17 19.28 -11.50
C ASN A 271 1.67 19.05 -11.25
N LEU A 272 2.48 18.84 -12.31
CA LEU A 272 3.93 18.57 -12.24
C LEU A 272 4.78 19.83 -12.50
#